data_AF-A0A8T5V747-F1
#
_entry.id   AF-A0A8T5V747-F1
#
_cell.length_a   1.000
_cell.length_b   1.000
_cell.length_c   1.000
_cell.angle_alpha   90.00
_cell.angle_beta   90.00
_cell.angle_gamma   90.00
#
_symmetry.space_group_name_H-M   'P 1'
#
loop_
_entity.id
_entity.type
_entity.pdbx_description
1 polymer ?
#
loop_
_entity_poly.entity_id
_entity_poly.type
_entity_poly.pdbx_seq_one_letter_code
_entity_poly.pdbx_strand_id
1 'polypeptide(L)'
;MSDDAPQAGTGVPAGAISKDLLIINKRGLHARASAKFVQAVERFNAQVWVTRGGETVGGTSIMGLMMLAAGPGTTITVAAAGDDAQAALAAITELVESKFNEEGI
;
A
#
# COMPACT_ATOMS: atom_id res chain seq x y z
N MET A 1 5.07 18.36 17.67
CA MET A 1 4.70 17.05 17.10
C MET A 1 4.00 17.39 15.80
N SER A 2 4.78 17.56 14.75
CA SER A 2 4.40 18.33 13.58
C SER A 2 3.49 17.49 12.67
N ASP A 3 2.32 18.05 12.38
CA ASP A 3 1.45 17.82 11.23
C ASP A 3 1.77 16.62 10.34
N ASP A 4 0.99 15.55 10.48
CA ASP A 4 0.63 14.67 9.35
C ASP A 4 -0.39 15.44 8.49
N ALA A 5 0.09 16.45 7.76
CA ALA A 5 -0.73 17.12 6.76
C ALA A 5 -1.16 16.07 5.73
N PRO A 6 -2.42 16.09 5.25
CA PRO A 6 -2.83 15.17 4.21
C PRO A 6 -2.05 15.55 2.95
N GLN A 7 -1.02 14.78 2.62
CA GLN A 7 -0.49 14.76 1.26
C GLN A 7 -1.50 14.02 0.38
N ALA A 8 -2.65 14.66 0.16
CA ALA A 8 -3.42 14.49 -1.07
C ALA A 8 -2.58 15.12 -2.19
N GLY A 9 -1.54 14.41 -2.60
CA GLY A 9 -0.51 14.90 -3.50
C GLY A 9 -0.30 13.96 -4.67
N THR A 10 -0.99 14.30 -5.77
CA THR A 10 -0.53 14.19 -7.16
C THR A 10 -0.27 12.77 -7.70
N GLY A 11 -0.90 12.46 -8.83
CA GLY A 11 -0.93 11.13 -9.44
C GLY A 11 0.44 10.43 -9.54
N VAL A 12 0.38 9.10 -9.57
CA VAL A 12 1.53 8.21 -9.70
C VAL A 12 2.50 8.75 -10.77
N PRO A 13 3.79 8.97 -10.46
CA PRO A 13 4.72 9.53 -11.42
C PRO A 13 4.91 8.58 -12.61
N ALA A 14 5.07 9.12 -13.82
CA ALA A 14 5.13 8.34 -15.07
C ALA A 14 6.27 7.30 -15.12
N GLY A 15 7.31 7.46 -14.31
CA GLY A 15 8.43 6.52 -14.19
C GLY A 15 8.29 5.50 -13.06
N ALA A 16 7.18 5.50 -12.31
CA ALA A 16 6.94 4.50 -11.28
C ALA A 16 6.72 3.13 -11.91
N ILE A 17 7.28 2.11 -11.28
CA ILE A 17 6.90 0.72 -11.55
C ILE A 17 5.63 0.41 -10.78
N SER A 18 4.77 -0.45 -11.31
CA SER A 18 3.53 -0.82 -10.65
C SER A 18 3.18 -2.29 -10.79
N LYS A 19 2.36 -2.78 -9.86
CA LYS A 19 1.81 -4.12 -9.88
C LYS A 19 0.41 -4.13 -9.29
N ASP A 20 -0.48 -4.86 -9.94
CA ASP A 20 -1.81 -5.15 -9.44
C ASP A 20 -1.76 -6.33 -8.45
N LEU A 21 -2.30 -6.12 -7.25
CA LEU A 21 -2.31 -7.09 -6.16
C LEU A 21 -3.74 -7.39 -5.71
N LEU A 22 -4.08 -8.67 -5.64
CA LEU A 22 -5.37 -9.14 -5.15
C LEU A 22 -5.37 -9.21 -3.62
N ILE A 23 -6.31 -8.53 -2.99
CA ILE A 23 -6.49 -8.58 -1.54
C ILE A 23 -7.18 -9.89 -1.16
N ILE A 24 -6.44 -10.78 -0.51
CA ILE A 24 -6.89 -12.16 -0.19
C ILE A 24 -6.98 -12.45 1.33
N ASN A 25 -6.64 -11.49 2.20
CA ASN A 25 -6.87 -11.62 3.64
C ASN A 25 -8.34 -11.36 3.99
N LYS A 26 -8.82 -11.90 5.12
CA LYS A 26 -10.25 -11.95 5.46
C LYS A 26 -10.93 -10.58 5.60
N ARG A 27 -10.18 -9.55 5.99
CA ARG A 27 -10.72 -8.23 6.37
C ARG A 27 -10.22 -7.09 5.48
N GLY A 28 -9.41 -7.39 4.47
CA GLY A 28 -8.83 -6.39 3.58
C GLY A 28 -7.82 -5.45 4.24
N LEU A 29 -7.70 -4.21 3.73
CA LEU A 29 -6.86 -3.14 4.28
C LEU A 29 -7.48 -2.49 5.53
N HIS A 30 -7.68 -3.27 6.60
CA HIS A 30 -8.04 -2.75 7.92
C HIS A 30 -6.80 -2.29 8.70
N ALA A 31 -6.99 -1.63 9.85
CA ALA A 31 -5.94 -1.00 10.66
C ALA A 31 -4.63 -1.81 10.80
N ARG A 32 -4.70 -3.10 11.15
CA ARG A 32 -3.51 -3.94 11.32
C ARG A 32 -2.83 -4.29 10.00
N ALA A 33 -3.58 -4.64 8.96
CA ALA A 33 -3.03 -4.89 7.63
C ALA A 33 -2.39 -3.61 7.05
N SER A 34 -3.07 -2.47 7.18
CA SER A 34 -2.55 -1.16 6.79
C SER A 34 -1.30 -0.77 7.58
N ALA A 35 -1.24 -1.02 8.89
CA ALA A 35 -0.03 -0.78 9.69
C ALA A 35 1.16 -1.63 9.21
N LYS A 36 0.95 -2.93 8.91
CA LYS A 36 2.01 -3.79 8.35
C LYS A 36 2.46 -3.31 6.97
N PHE A 37 1.53 -2.84 6.15
CA PHE A 37 1.85 -2.25 4.84
C PHE A 37 2.74 -1.02 4.99
N VAL A 38 2.35 -0.07 5.84
CA VAL A 38 3.14 1.14 6.12
C VAL A 38 4.53 0.78 6.63
N GLN A 39 4.62 -0.13 7.61
CA GLN A 39 5.90 -0.61 8.15
C GLN A 39 6.79 -1.27 7.08
N ALA A 40 6.19 -1.96 6.09
CA ALA A 40 6.94 -2.54 4.99
C ALA A 40 7.48 -1.45 4.05
N VAL A 41 6.66 -0.44 3.72
CA VAL A 41 7.06 0.69 2.87
C VAL A 41 8.20 1.49 3.49
N GLU A 42 8.11 1.80 4.79
CA GLU A 42 9.08 2.64 5.51
C GLU A 42 10.50 2.04 5.60
N ARG A 43 10.69 0.78 5.20
CA ARG A 43 12.00 0.11 5.15
C ARG A 43 12.85 0.49 3.94
N PHE A 44 12.27 1.17 2.97
CA PHE A 44 12.88 1.40 1.66
C PHE A 44 12.98 2.88 1.34
N ASN A 45 14.03 3.28 0.63
CA ASN A 45 14.13 4.62 0.03
C ASN A 45 13.30 4.67 -1.26
N ALA A 46 11.98 4.57 -1.12
CA ALA A 46 11.02 4.63 -2.21
C ALA A 46 9.73 5.32 -1.76
N GLN A 47 9.13 6.09 -2.67
CA GLN A 47 7.76 6.55 -2.52
C GLN A 47 6.83 5.48 -3.09
N VAL A 48 5.74 5.22 -2.36
CA VAL A 48 4.75 4.20 -2.73
C VAL A 48 3.37 4.84 -2.80
N TRP A 49 2.59 4.44 -3.79
CA TRP A 49 1.20 4.82 -3.96
C TRP A 49 0.32 3.58 -4.08
N VAL A 50 -0.89 3.67 -3.56
CA VAL A 50 -1.90 2.61 -3.67
C VAL A 50 -3.15 3.18 -4.29
N THR A 51 -3.61 2.56 -5.37
CA THR A 51 -4.79 2.98 -6.13
C THR A 51 -5.87 1.91 -6.08
N ARG A 52 -7.12 2.32 -5.85
CA ARG A 52 -8.31 1.48 -6.00
C ARG A 52 -9.47 2.33 -6.51
N GLY A 53 -10.15 1.87 -7.57
CA GLY A 53 -11.36 2.53 -8.05
C GLY A 53 -11.18 4.00 -8.46
N GLY A 54 -9.98 4.37 -8.90
CA GLY A 54 -9.63 5.76 -9.27
C GLY A 54 -9.15 6.63 -8.11
N GLU A 55 -9.28 6.19 -6.86
CA GLU A 55 -8.71 6.87 -5.70
C GLU A 55 -7.29 6.39 -5.46
N THR A 56 -6.36 7.32 -5.20
CA THR A 56 -4.95 7.03 -4.95
C THR A 56 -4.50 7.68 -3.65
N VAL A 57 -3.81 6.92 -2.81
CA VAL A 57 -3.25 7.37 -1.53
C VAL A 57 -1.77 7.03 -1.43
N GLY A 58 -1.04 7.71 -0.55
CA GLY A 58 0.33 7.35 -0.21
C GLY A 58 0.41 6.04 0.58
N GLY A 59 1.40 5.21 0.28
CA GLY A 59 1.64 3.92 0.93
C GLY A 59 2.07 4.02 2.40
N THR A 60 2.42 5.21 2.89
CA THR A 60 2.72 5.50 4.30
C THR A 60 1.52 6.05 5.08
N SER A 61 0.40 6.36 4.41
CA SER A 61 -0.81 6.85 5.09
C SER A 61 -1.68 5.69 5.56
N ILE A 62 -1.54 5.29 6.82
CA ILE A 62 -2.39 4.24 7.41
C ILE A 62 -3.88 4.56 7.26
N MET A 63 -4.26 5.82 7.47
CA MET A 63 -5.65 6.28 7.31
C MET A 63 -6.09 6.24 5.86
N GLY A 64 -5.26 6.71 4.92
CA GLY A 64 -5.55 6.65 3.48
C GLY A 64 -5.78 5.21 3.01
N LEU A 65 -4.92 4.27 3.42
CA LEU A 65 -5.06 2.85 3.08
C LEU A 65 -6.37 2.23 3.62
N MET A 66 -6.78 2.62 4.82
CA MET A 66 -8.07 2.18 5.38
C MET A 66 -9.26 2.80 4.62
N MET A 67 -9.16 4.08 4.23
CA MET A 67 -10.22 4.79 3.51
C MET A 67 -10.41 4.29 2.08
N LEU A 68 -9.36 3.73 1.46
CA LEU A 68 -9.47 3.04 0.17
C LEU A 68 -10.48 1.89 0.20
N ALA A 69 -10.88 1.38 1.38
CA ALA A 69 -11.89 0.33 1.54
C ALA A 69 -11.63 -0.92 0.67
N ALA A 70 -10.35 -1.29 0.51
CA ALA A 70 -9.92 -2.46 -0.26
C ALA A 70 -10.23 -3.75 0.52
N GLY A 71 -11.43 -4.28 0.32
CA GLY A 71 -11.90 -5.54 0.91
C GLY A 71 -11.38 -6.79 0.19
N PRO A 72 -11.69 -7.99 0.73
CA PRO A 72 -11.32 -9.26 0.12
C PRO A 72 -11.86 -9.39 -1.32
N GLY A 73 -11.07 -9.93 -2.23
CA GLY A 73 -11.42 -10.10 -3.64
C GLY A 73 -11.31 -8.82 -4.47
N THR A 74 -10.92 -7.69 -3.87
CA THR A 74 -10.62 -6.46 -4.62
C THR A 74 -9.16 -6.43 -5.06
N THR A 75 -8.90 -5.81 -6.20
CA THR A 75 -7.55 -5.53 -6.69
C THR A 75 -7.17 -4.10 -6.32
N ILE A 76 -5.95 -3.92 -5.82
CA ILE A 76 -5.28 -2.63 -5.69
C ILE A 76 -4.13 -2.56 -6.68
N THR A 77 -3.84 -1.37 -7.22
CA THR A 77 -2.61 -1.12 -7.96
C THR A 77 -1.61 -0.48 -7.00
N VAL A 78 -0.48 -1.13 -6.77
CA VAL A 78 0.62 -0.56 -5.99
C VAL A 78 1.68 -0.06 -6.95
N ALA A 79 2.06 1.21 -6.81
CA ALA A 79 3.13 1.81 -7.59
C ALA A 79 4.27 2.28 -6.68
N ALA A 80 5.50 2.21 -7.16
CA ALA A 80 6.69 2.62 -6.43
C ALA A 80 7.67 3.38 -7.33
N ALA A 81 8.33 4.39 -6.78
CA ALA A 81 9.39 5.16 -7.43
C ALA A 81 10.50 5.51 -6.43
N GLY A 82 11.73 5.60 -6.91
CA GLY A 82 12.93 5.80 -6.08
C GLY A 82 13.92 4.65 -6.22
N ASP A 83 15.03 4.75 -5.50
CA ASP A 83 16.18 3.83 -5.63
C ASP A 83 15.79 2.39 -5.27
N ASP A 84 14.92 2.23 -4.27
CA ASP A 84 14.47 0.93 -3.78
C ASP A 84 13.09 0.52 -4.31
N ALA A 85 12.58 1.17 -5.36
CA ALA A 85 11.21 0.93 -5.85
C ALA A 85 10.91 -0.56 -6.11
N GLN A 86 11.83 -1.27 -6.77
CA GLN A 86 11.70 -2.69 -7.08
C GLN A 86 11.65 -3.55 -5.81
N ALA A 87 12.50 -3.24 -4.83
CA ALA A 87 12.56 -3.96 -3.56
C ALA A 87 11.31 -3.72 -2.70
N ALA A 88 10.84 -2.46 -2.64
CA ALA A 88 9.60 -2.09 -1.97
C ALA A 88 8.39 -2.81 -2.59
N LEU A 89 8.27 -2.80 -3.91
CA LEU A 89 7.16 -3.45 -4.60
C LEU A 89 7.17 -4.99 -4.41
N ALA A 90 8.35 -5.61 -4.40
CA ALA A 90 8.51 -7.03 -4.10
C ALA A 90 8.09 -7.38 -2.67
N ALA A 91 8.56 -6.61 -1.67
CA ALA A 91 8.22 -6.84 -0.27
C ALA A 91 6.72 -6.64 0.01
N ILE A 92 6.10 -5.62 -0.61
CA ILE A 92 4.66 -5.39 -0.50
C ILE A 92 3.87 -6.53 -1.16
N THR A 93 4.31 -6.98 -2.33
CA THR A 93 3.71 -8.14 -3.01
C THR A 93 3.70 -9.35 -2.08
N GLU A 94 4.85 -9.70 -1.51
CA GLU A 94 4.98 -10.85 -0.60
C GLU A 94 4.08 -10.68 0.65
N LEU A 95 4.02 -9.46 1.19
CA LEU A 95 3.15 -9.16 2.33
C LEU A 95 1.66 -9.39 1.98
N VAL A 96 1.21 -8.96 0.81
CA VAL A 96 -0.19 -9.15 0.37
C VAL A 96 -0.48 -10.63 0.07
N GLU A 97 0.43 -11.31 -0.64
CA GLU A 97 0.31 -12.73 -0.99
C GLU A 97 0.36 -13.65 0.24
N SER A 98 1.10 -13.24 1.28
CA SER A 98 1.10 -13.90 2.60
C SER A 98 -0.10 -13.52 3.49
N LYS A 99 -1.13 -12.86 2.91
CA LYS A 99 -2.34 -12.41 3.61
C LYS A 99 -2.03 -11.52 4.82
N PHE A 100 -1.04 -10.64 4.69
CA PHE A 100 -0.52 -9.81 5.77
C PHE A 100 -0.08 -10.62 7.00
N ASN A 101 0.29 -11.89 6.81
CA ASN A 101 0.57 -12.87 7.87
C ASN A 101 -0.58 -12.96 8.89
N GLU A 102 -1.82 -12.95 8.41
CA GLU A 102 -3.03 -13.11 9.21
C GLU A 102 -3.61 -14.52 9.00
N GLU A 103 -2.88 -15.56 9.41
CA GLU A 103 -3.46 -16.90 9.53
C GLU A 103 -4.12 -17.08 10.91
N GLY A 104 -5.33 -17.61 10.94
CA GLY A 104 -5.91 -18.17 12.18
C GLY A 104 -6.66 -17.24 13.13
N ILE A 105 -7.35 -16.19 12.65
CA ILE A 105 -8.41 -15.50 13.44
C ILE A 105 -9.77 -15.74 12.79
#